data_AF-Q6NKG0-F1
#
_entry.id   AF-Q6NKG0-F1
#
_cell.length_a   1.000
_cell.length_b   1.000
_cell.length_c   1.000
_cell.angle_alpha   90.00
_cell.angle_beta   90.00
_cell.angle_gamma   90.00
#
_symmetry.space_group_name_H-M   'P 1'
#
loop_
_entity.id
_entity.type
_entity.pdbx_description
1 polymer ?
#
loop_
_entity_poly.entity_id
_entity_poly.type
_entity_poly.pdbx_seq_one_letter_code
_entity_poly.pdbx_strand_id
1 'polypeptide(L)'
;MSVWASRLKAMGLLENLLNRYTPRTSGTPVFAVIDTGTTGFNKRYDHIIELAAVRADAYFKPVDSWHALLNPDTNAVSTTRGTPPPTSALNPAVGVTRSEAS
;
A
#
# COMPACT_ATOMS: atom_id res chain seq x y z
N MET A 1 8.52 -1.01 -28.28
CA MET A 1 8.62 0.26 -27.51
C MET A 1 9.70 0.09 -26.45
N SER A 2 10.58 1.06 -26.24
CA SER A 2 11.65 0.93 -25.25
C SER A 2 11.08 1.01 -23.83
N VAL A 3 11.69 0.28 -22.89
CA VAL A 3 11.34 0.31 -21.46
C VAL A 3 11.35 1.74 -20.91
N TRP A 4 12.25 2.58 -21.43
CA TRP A 4 12.39 3.99 -21.10
C TRP A 4 11.19 4.84 -21.54
N ALA A 5 10.66 4.63 -22.75
CA ALA A 5 9.50 5.35 -23.25
C ALA A 5 8.24 5.01 -22.42
N SER A 6 8.08 3.75 -22.01
CA SER A 6 6.97 3.32 -21.15
C SER A 6 7.07 3.91 -19.74
N ARG A 7 8.28 4.00 -19.16
CA ARG A 7 8.51 4.65 -17.86
C ARG A 7 8.16 6.13 -17.87
N LEU A 8 8.62 6.89 -18.88
CA LEU A 8 8.34 8.32 -19.00
C LEU A 8 6.83 8.60 -19.13
N LYS A 9 6.11 7.75 -19.87
CA LYS A 9 4.65 7.86 -20.01
C LYS A 9 3.92 7.57 -18.69
N ALA A 10 4.38 6.57 -17.93
CA ALA A 10 3.84 6.26 -16.62
C ALA A 10 4.09 7.40 -15.62
N MET A 11 5.28 8.00 -15.62
CA MET A 11 5.59 9.18 -14.81
C MET A 11 4.72 10.38 -15.18
N GLY A 12 4.54 10.68 -16.47
CA GLY A 12 3.69 11.79 -16.92
C GLY A 12 2.21 11.59 -16.56
N LEU A 13 1.70 10.35 -16.57
CA LEU A 13 0.36 10.04 -16.07
C LEU A 13 0.27 10.28 -14.56
N LEU A 14 1.29 9.86 -13.81
CA LEU A 14 1.36 10.03 -12.35
C LEU A 14 1.39 11.51 -11.98
N GLU A 15 2.27 12.30 -12.58
CA GLU A 15 2.38 13.75 -12.37
C GLU A 15 1.06 14.48 -12.66
N ASN A 16 0.37 14.07 -13.72
CA ASN A 16 -0.89 14.69 -14.11
C ASN A 16 -2.04 14.32 -13.16
N LEU A 17 -2.06 13.08 -12.63
CA LEU A 17 -2.97 12.67 -11.57
C LEU A 17 -2.70 13.41 -10.26
N LEU A 18 -1.42 13.53 -9.88
CA LEU A 18 -0.98 14.27 -8.69
C LEU A 18 -1.43 15.74 -8.77
N ASN A 19 -1.21 16.41 -9.91
CA ASN A 19 -1.55 17.83 -10.08
C ASN A 19 -3.06 18.12 -10.19
N ARG A 20 -3.87 17.19 -10.70
CA ARG A 20 -5.33 17.41 -10.87
C ARG A 20 -6.15 17.17 -9.61
N TYR A 21 -5.71 16.28 -8.73
CA TYR A 21 -6.56 15.76 -7.65
C TYR A 21 -6.05 16.03 -6.23
N THR A 22 -4.95 16.78 -6.06
CA THR A 22 -4.46 17.17 -4.73
C THR A 22 -4.85 18.60 -4.35
N PRO A 23 -5.94 18.82 -3.60
CA PRO A 23 -5.96 19.95 -2.68
C PRO A 23 -4.70 19.86 -1.82
N ARG A 24 -3.91 20.93 -1.74
CA ARG A 24 -2.66 20.99 -0.94
C ARG A 24 -2.91 21.04 0.57
N THR A 25 -4.03 20.47 1.01
CA THR A 25 -4.50 20.47 2.39
C THR A 25 -3.92 19.26 3.11
N SER A 26 -3.07 19.50 4.11
CA SER A 26 -2.53 18.42 4.93
C SER A 26 -3.64 17.72 5.72
N GLY A 27 -3.47 16.42 5.96
CA GLY A 27 -4.39 15.61 6.76
C GLY A 27 -5.66 15.14 6.05
N THR A 28 -5.97 15.62 4.84
CA THR A 28 -7.05 15.03 4.01
C THR A 28 -6.46 13.91 3.15
N PRO A 29 -6.96 12.67 3.23
CA PRO A 29 -6.41 11.56 2.45
C PRO A 29 -6.72 11.73 0.97
N VAL A 30 -5.68 11.62 0.13
CA VAL A 30 -5.77 11.74 -1.34
C VAL A 30 -5.23 10.49 -2.03
N PHE A 31 -4.33 9.76 -1.37
CA PHE A 31 -3.76 8.50 -1.84
C PHE A 31 -4.14 7.35 -0.92
N ALA A 32 -4.14 6.14 -1.48
CA ALA A 32 -4.15 4.90 -0.72
C ALA A 32 -3.03 3.99 -1.25
N VAL A 33 -2.21 3.48 -0.36
CA VAL A 33 -1.24 2.42 -0.64
C VAL A 33 -1.84 1.14 -0.10
N ILE A 34 -1.92 0.12 -0.96
CA ILE A 34 -2.48 -1.19 -0.62
C ILE A 34 -1.38 -2.21 -0.78
N ASP A 35 -1.18 -3.01 0.27
CA ASP A 35 -0.32 -4.19 0.25
C ASP A 35 -1.15 -5.44 0.54
N THR A 36 -0.74 -6.57 -0.02
CA THR A 36 -1.47 -7.84 0.11
C THR A 36 -0.54 -9.02 0.33
N GLY A 37 -0.85 -9.81 1.36
CA GLY A 37 -0.22 -11.10 1.61
C GLY A 37 -1.00 -12.21 0.93
N THR A 38 -0.29 -13.10 0.25
CA THR A 38 -0.86 -14.24 -0.47
C THR A 38 -0.19 -15.54 -0.05
N THR A 39 -0.89 -16.66 -0.21
CA THR A 39 -0.33 -18.01 0.01
C THR A 39 0.69 -18.40 -1.07
N GLY A 40 0.69 -17.71 -2.22
CA GLY A 40 1.61 -17.92 -3.33
C GLY A 40 1.29 -17.00 -4.51
N PHE A 41 1.96 -17.21 -5.65
CA PHE A 41 1.86 -16.33 -6.83
C PHE A 41 0.86 -16.79 -7.91
N ASN A 42 0.22 -17.94 -7.74
CA ASN A 42 -0.74 -18.48 -8.69
C ASN A 42 -2.13 -17.91 -8.44
N LYS A 43 -2.54 -16.93 -9.26
CA LYS A 43 -3.85 -16.28 -9.19
C LYS A 43 -5.09 -17.20 -9.24
N ARG A 44 -4.94 -18.47 -9.66
CA ARG A 44 -6.06 -19.42 -9.78
C ARG A 44 -6.24 -20.27 -8.52
N TYR A 45 -5.16 -20.53 -7.80
CA TYR A 45 -5.14 -21.50 -6.70
C TYR A 45 -4.73 -20.88 -5.36
N ASP A 46 -3.96 -19.81 -5.38
CA ASP A 46 -3.52 -19.13 -4.18
C ASP A 46 -4.54 -18.07 -3.74
N HIS A 47 -4.68 -17.95 -2.43
CA HIS A 47 -5.60 -17.04 -1.77
C HIS A 47 -4.87 -15.83 -1.20
N ILE A 48 -5.57 -14.69 -1.19
CA ILE A 48 -5.21 -13.53 -0.37
C ILE A 48 -5.52 -13.87 1.09
N ILE A 49 -4.53 -13.72 1.95
CA ILE A 49 -4.63 -13.98 3.40
C ILE A 49 -4.44 -12.73 4.25
N GLU A 50 -3.97 -11.63 3.64
CA GLU A 50 -3.75 -10.37 4.32
C GLU A 50 -3.99 -9.20 3.36
N LEU A 51 -4.61 -8.14 3.89
CA LEU A 51 -4.78 -6.88 3.19
C LEU A 51 -4.47 -5.72 4.14
N ALA A 52 -3.54 -4.86 3.76
CA ALA A 52 -3.19 -3.66 4.48
C ALA A 52 -3.41 -2.44 3.59
N ALA A 53 -4.01 -1.39 4.14
CA ALA A 53 -4.21 -0.14 3.45
C ALA A 53 -3.76 1.02 4.34
N VAL A 54 -2.97 1.92 3.77
CA VAL A 54 -2.60 3.20 4.40
C VAL A 54 -3.09 4.32 3.51
N ARG A 55 -3.90 5.21 4.06
CA ARG A 55 -4.29 6.44 3.37
C ARG A 55 -3.29 7.53 3.67
N ALA A 56 -2.91 8.30 2.66
CA ALA A 56 -1.95 9.40 2.80
C ALA A 56 -2.47 10.70 2.20
N ASP A 57 -2.06 11.83 2.78
CA ASP A 57 -2.38 13.16 2.28
C ASP A 57 -1.54 13.54 1.05
N ALA A 58 -1.76 14.74 0.53
CA ALA A 58 -1.05 15.27 -0.64
C ALA A 58 0.49 15.36 -0.46
N TYR A 59 0.99 15.28 0.79
CA TYR A 59 2.41 15.30 1.13
C TYR A 59 2.95 13.89 1.45
N PHE A 60 2.20 12.85 1.11
CA PHE A 60 2.51 11.45 1.44
C PHE A 60 2.65 11.21 2.95
N LYS A 61 2.04 12.06 3.79
CA LYS A 61 1.95 11.78 5.23
C LYS A 61 0.78 10.84 5.45
N PRO A 62 0.98 9.72 6.16
CA PRO A 62 -0.10 8.80 6.40
C PRO A 62 -1.13 9.45 7.35
N VAL A 63 -2.41 9.27 7.04
CA VAL A 63 -3.56 9.83 7.76
C VAL A 63 -4.17 8.79 8.68
N ASP A 64 -4.41 7.58 8.14
CA ASP A 64 -4.85 6.42 8.90
C ASP A 64 -4.47 5.12 8.18
N SER A 65 -4.68 4.02 8.90
CA SER A 65 -4.40 2.69 8.41
C SER A 65 -5.54 1.73 8.74
N TRP A 66 -5.68 0.72 7.88
CA TRP A 66 -6.56 -0.41 8.06
C TRP A 66 -5.80 -1.69 7.70
N HIS A 67 -6.02 -2.73 8.48
CA HIS A 67 -5.37 -4.02 8.31
C HIS A 67 -6.40 -5.13 8.48
N ALA A 68 -6.30 -6.17 7.67
CA ALA A 68 -7.13 -7.36 7.79
C ALA A 68 -6.35 -8.64 7.56
N LEU A 69 -6.63 -9.62 8.41
CA LEU A 69 -6.28 -11.03 8.19
C LEU A 69 -7.51 -11.76 7.68
N LEU A 70 -7.32 -12.53 6.61
CA LEU A 70 -8.37 -13.23 5.87
C LEU A 70 -8.10 -14.72 5.97
N ASN A 71 -9.09 -15.48 6.43
CA ASN A 71 -9.05 -16.93 6.39
C ASN A 71 -9.98 -17.42 5.25
N PRO A 72 -9.42 -17.84 4.10
CA PRO A 72 -10.21 -18.26 2.94
C PRO A 72 -11.01 -19.55 3.18
N ASP A 73 -10.57 -20.40 4.11
CA ASP A 73 -11.23 -21.69 4.38
C ASP A 73 -12.50 -21.51 5.23
N THR A 74 -12.52 -20.49 6.09
CA THR A 74 -13.63 -20.24 7.02
C THR A 74 -14.42 -18.98 6.68
N ASN A 75 -13.99 -18.21 5.67
CA ASN A 75 -14.47 -16.85 5.37
C ASN A 75 -14.39 -15.89 6.57
N ALA A 76 -13.54 -16.19 7.56
CA ALA A 76 -13.35 -15.32 8.70
C ALA A 76 -12.47 -14.12 8.31
N VAL A 77 -12.83 -12.95 8.82
CA VAL A 77 -12.10 -11.70 8.63
C VAL A 77 -11.85 -11.08 10.00
N SER A 78 -10.58 -10.85 10.33
CA SER A 78 -10.18 -10.06 11.49
C SER A 78 -9.65 -8.74 11.01
N THR A 79 -10.15 -7.61 11.53
CA THR A 79 -9.73 -6.28 11.08
C THR A 79 -9.29 -5.41 12.23
N THR A 80 -8.30 -4.56 11.98
CA THR A 80 -7.86 -3.51 12.90
C THR A 80 -7.80 -2.18 12.15
N ARG A 81 -8.24 -1.10 12.80
CA ARG A 81 -7.98 0.28 12.36
C ARG A 81 -7.03 0.91 13.36
N GLY A 82 -6.04 1.64 12.84
CA GLY A 82 -5.01 2.24 13.68
C GLY A 82 -4.62 3.62 13.21
N THR A 83 -4.06 4.39 14.14
CA THR A 83 -3.17 5.49 13.77
C THR A 83 -2.03 4.92 12.94
N PRO A 84 -1.65 5.59 11.85
CA PRO A 84 -0.69 5.02 10.92
C PRO A 84 0.68 4.85 11.59
N PRO A 85 1.48 3.85 11.16
CA PRO A 85 2.85 3.72 11.61
C PRO A 85 3.64 4.98 11.24
N PRO A 86 4.69 5.34 12.01
CA PRO A 86 5.50 6.51 11.72
C PRO A 86 6.04 6.47 10.29
N THR A 87 6.18 7.65 9.66
CA THR A 87 6.56 7.80 8.25
C THR A 87 7.84 7.04 7.86
N SER A 88 8.72 6.75 8.83
CA SER A 88 9.91 5.92 8.66
C SER A 88 9.63 4.48 8.24
N ALA A 89 8.47 3.91 8.59
CA ALA A 89 8.07 2.55 8.23
C ALA A 89 7.60 2.41 6.76
N LEU A 90 7.29 3.53 6.10
CA LEU A 90 6.93 3.58 4.68
C LEU A 90 8.14 3.88 3.78
N ASN A 91 9.35 3.98 4.36
CA ASN A 91 10.56 4.25 3.61
C ASN A 91 11.03 2.95 2.92
N PRO A 92 11.04 2.86 1.57
CA PRO A 92 11.46 1.66 0.85
C PRO A 92 12.94 1.28 1.08
N ALA A 93 13.72 2.16 1.70
CA ALA A 93 15.11 1.90 2.10
C ALA A 93 15.25 1.15 3.44
N VAL A 94 14.20 1.07 4.25
CA VAL A 94 14.24 0.34 5.54
C VAL A 94 13.76 -1.08 5.26
N GLY A 95 14.71 -1.93 4.85
CA GLY A 95 14.46 -3.35 4.64
C GLY A 95 13.88 -4.01 5.89
N VAL A 96 12.84 -4.81 5.69
CA VAL A 96 12.29 -5.74 6.68
C VAL A 96 13.41 -6.64 7.19
N THR A 97 13.95 -6.36 8.37
CA THR A 97 14.81 -7.31 9.09
C THR A 97 13.92 -8.46 9.55
N ARG A 98 13.98 -9.60 8.85
CA ARG A 98 13.40 -10.86 9.33
C ARG A 98 14.06 -11.20 10.66
N SER A 99 13.27 -11.40 11.71
CA SER A 99 13.74 -12.08 12.91
C SER A 99 13.85 -13.57 12.59
N GLU A 100 15.07 -14.08 12.47
CA GLU A 100 15.29 -15.52 12.52
C GLU A 100 15.05 -15.96 13.96
N ALA A 101 14.05 -16.81 14.18
CA ALA A 101 13.87 -17.51 15.44
C ALA A 101 14.87 -18.68 15.48
N SER A 102 15.63 -18.77 16.59
CA SER A 102 16.49 -19.91 16.94
C SER A 102 15.71 -21.21 17.10
#